data_AF-A0A5C6Z414-F1
#
_entry.id   AF-A0A5C6Z414-F1
#
_cell.length_a   1.000
_cell.length_b   1.000
_cell.length_c   1.000
_cell.angle_alpha   90.00
_cell.angle_beta   90.00
_cell.angle_gamma   90.00
#
_symmetry.space_group_name_H-M   'P 1'
#
loop_
_entity.id
_entity.type
_entity.pdbx_description
1 polymer ?
#
loop_
_entity_poly.entity_id
_entity_poly.type
_entity_poly.pdbx_seq_one_letter_code
_entity_poly.pdbx_strand_id
1 'polypeptide(L)'
;MKNNRFLLTALLISILSISCSSDDDNSDEPLETRKYVKTEKVSENLKIDYEYNIENILTKAKGNYPNFGYESTFTYTGNYLTKWKEVETGQFPSNSEQNFTYDAQGRLSKYIGPSEDVTLTYSANKVTLTGTIEGDANATVQLELNSDGLITKFTEANQYTIFQYDNIGNMVSAESFDNNSDPIAAFTITYDAKINPFYGQFRSIYIERFIEFFWEFDGIYVSGMEGYSFPFQKNNITAIKENTIAVASYVYMYDAEGYPTDVNEEYYGDPSQYTLEYTR
;
A
#
# COMPACT_ATOMS: atom_id res chain seq x y z
N MET A 1 -78.27 24.09 8.12
CA MET A 1 -79.19 23.69 7.02
C MET A 1 -78.37 23.38 5.79
N LYS A 2 -78.65 22.24 5.11
CA LYS A 2 -77.97 21.61 3.94
C LYS A 2 -76.55 21.10 4.23
N ASN A 3 -76.26 19.80 4.42
CA ASN A 3 -76.55 18.55 3.68
C ASN A 3 -76.00 18.47 2.23
N ASN A 4 -75.02 17.57 2.09
CA ASN A 4 -74.86 16.50 1.10
C ASN A 4 -73.81 16.60 -0.04
N ARG A 5 -72.84 15.66 0.09
CA ARG A 5 -72.46 14.56 -0.84
C ARG A 5 -71.44 14.81 -1.96
N PHE A 6 -70.27 14.21 -1.72
CA PHE A 6 -69.62 13.14 -2.50
C PHE A 6 -69.70 13.18 -4.04
N LEU A 7 -68.52 13.28 -4.67
CA LEU A 7 -68.17 12.56 -5.89
C LEU A 7 -66.70 12.14 -5.80
N LEU A 8 -66.47 10.83 -5.77
CA LEU A 8 -65.18 10.19 -6.01
C LEU A 8 -64.79 10.41 -7.48
N THR A 9 -63.52 10.71 -7.73
CA THR A 9 -62.87 10.25 -8.96
C THR A 9 -61.41 9.92 -8.63
N ALA A 10 -61.09 8.63 -8.69
CA ALA A 10 -59.74 8.12 -8.58
C ALA A 10 -59.02 8.34 -9.92
N LEU A 11 -57.79 8.86 -9.88
CA LEU A 11 -56.84 8.66 -10.96
C LEU A 11 -55.47 8.31 -10.34
N LEU A 12 -54.91 7.25 -10.90
CA LEU A 12 -53.73 6.50 -10.52
C LEU A 12 -52.50 7.06 -11.25
N ILE A 13 -51.29 6.77 -10.73
CA ILE A 13 -49.97 6.78 -11.42
C ILE A 13 -49.33 8.18 -11.54
N SER A 14 -48.06 8.45 -11.20
CA SER A 14 -46.87 7.63 -10.93
C SER A 14 -45.93 8.40 -10.00
N ILE A 15 -45.33 7.69 -9.04
CA ILE A 15 -44.20 8.16 -8.24
C ILE A 15 -42.96 8.05 -9.14
N LEU A 16 -42.39 9.18 -9.56
CA LEU A 16 -41.02 9.23 -10.05
C LEU A 16 -40.14 9.65 -8.88
N SER A 17 -39.65 8.65 -8.16
CA SER A 17 -38.46 8.78 -7.33
C SER A 17 -37.28 9.08 -8.25
N ILE A 18 -36.83 10.33 -8.25
CA ILE A 18 -35.50 10.69 -8.73
C ILE A 18 -34.53 10.08 -7.72
N SER A 19 -34.05 8.88 -8.06
CA SER A 19 -32.86 8.29 -7.50
C SER A 19 -31.67 9.10 -8.02
N CYS A 20 -31.20 10.06 -7.23
CA CYS A 20 -29.80 10.45 -7.30
C CYS A 20 -29.03 9.43 -6.47
N SER A 21 -28.56 8.38 -7.14
CA SER A 21 -27.38 7.63 -6.68
C SER A 21 -26.21 8.62 -6.79
N SER A 22 -25.88 9.23 -5.66
CA SER A 22 -24.51 9.60 -5.35
C SER A 22 -23.97 8.45 -4.52
N ASP A 23 -23.42 7.45 -5.20
CA ASP A 23 -22.55 6.47 -4.56
C ASP A 23 -21.25 7.23 -4.20
N ASP A 24 -21.33 8.03 -3.12
CA ASP A 24 -20.17 8.46 -2.37
C ASP A 24 -19.68 7.23 -1.58
N ASP A 25 -18.97 6.33 -2.27
CA ASP A 25 -18.18 5.25 -1.66
C ASP A 25 -16.94 5.82 -0.96
N ASN A 26 -17.18 6.75 -0.05
CA ASN A 26 -16.20 7.12 0.97
C ASN A 26 -16.54 6.35 2.25
N SER A 27 -16.57 5.02 2.14
CA SER A 27 -16.67 4.15 3.30
C SER A 27 -15.27 4.04 3.92
N ASP A 28 -14.90 5.03 4.73
CA ASP A 28 -14.01 4.76 5.85
C ASP A 28 -14.79 3.80 6.76
N GLU A 29 -14.60 2.48 6.59
CA GLU A 29 -15.14 1.53 7.54
C GLU A 29 -14.69 1.95 8.95
N PRO A 30 -15.60 1.97 9.94
CA PRO A 30 -15.22 2.21 11.32
C PRO A 30 -14.09 1.25 11.72
N LEU A 31 -13.02 1.78 12.30
CA LEU A 31 -11.84 1.01 12.75
C LEU A 31 -12.19 -0.23 13.61
N GLU A 32 -13.37 -0.25 14.24
CA GLU A 32 -13.84 -1.34 15.09
C GLU A 32 -14.41 -2.57 14.34
N THR A 33 -14.66 -2.51 13.04
CA THR A 33 -15.16 -3.67 12.26
C THR A 33 -14.11 -4.32 11.36
N ARG A 34 -12.91 -3.75 11.30
CA ARG A 34 -11.88 -4.20 10.36
C ARG A 34 -11.26 -5.53 10.80
N LYS A 35 -11.19 -6.49 9.89
CA LYS A 35 -10.37 -7.71 10.06
C LYS A 35 -8.94 -7.44 9.64
N TYR A 36 -7.99 -8.03 10.38
CA TYR A 36 -6.56 -7.92 10.09
C TYR A 36 -6.02 -9.26 9.65
N VAL A 37 -5.16 -9.27 8.62
CA VAL A 37 -4.57 -10.51 8.10
C VAL A 37 -3.73 -11.13 9.20
N LYS A 38 -4.11 -12.32 9.64
CA LYS A 38 -3.38 -13.11 10.62
C LYS A 38 -2.31 -13.97 9.95
N THR A 39 -2.62 -14.54 8.78
CA THR A 39 -1.71 -15.42 8.06
C THR A 39 -1.92 -15.29 6.56
N GLU A 40 -0.84 -15.20 5.79
CA GLU A 40 -0.82 -15.53 4.35
C GLU A 40 -0.16 -16.89 4.16
N LYS A 41 -0.74 -17.78 3.36
CA LYS A 41 -0.30 -19.17 3.31
C LYS A 41 -0.49 -19.84 1.95
N VAL A 42 0.63 -20.33 1.40
CA VAL A 42 0.67 -21.30 0.29
C VAL A 42 0.67 -22.73 0.85
N SER A 43 1.47 -22.98 1.89
CA SER A 43 1.55 -24.27 2.59
C SER A 43 2.06 -24.07 4.04
N GLU A 44 2.08 -25.10 4.88
CA GLU A 44 2.65 -24.95 6.23
C GLU A 44 4.15 -24.58 6.23
N ASN A 45 4.86 -24.92 5.16
CA ASN A 45 6.28 -24.62 4.97
C ASN A 45 6.52 -23.36 4.12
N LEU A 46 5.45 -22.67 3.71
CA LEU A 46 5.47 -21.42 2.97
C LEU A 46 4.29 -20.56 3.42
N LYS A 47 4.53 -19.77 4.48
CA LYS A 47 3.52 -18.90 5.10
C LYS A 47 4.16 -17.73 5.83
N ILE A 48 3.37 -16.71 6.10
CA ILE A 48 3.72 -15.59 6.97
C ILE A 48 2.62 -15.40 7.99
N ASP A 49 3.00 -15.34 9.27
CA ASP A 49 2.09 -15.05 10.38
C ASP A 49 2.30 -13.60 10.87
N TYR A 50 1.21 -12.92 11.21
CA TYR A 50 1.19 -11.51 11.60
C TYR A 50 0.61 -11.31 13.01
N GLU A 51 1.21 -10.39 13.77
CA GLU A 51 0.72 -9.99 15.10
C GLU A 51 0.48 -8.48 15.17
N TYR A 52 -0.63 -8.09 15.78
CA TYR A 52 -1.03 -6.69 15.96
C TYR A 52 -1.13 -6.33 17.43
N ASN A 53 -0.92 -5.06 17.77
CA ASN A 53 -1.20 -4.56 19.12
C ASN A 53 -2.71 -4.31 19.33
N ILE A 54 -3.09 -3.83 20.51
CA ILE A 54 -4.50 -3.52 20.87
C ILE A 54 -5.10 -2.35 20.06
N GLU A 55 -4.25 -1.55 19.40
CA GLU A 55 -4.64 -0.46 18.50
C GLU A 55 -4.66 -0.94 17.03
N ASN A 56 -4.51 -2.25 16.81
CA ASN A 56 -4.45 -2.91 15.51
C ASN A 56 -3.32 -2.46 14.57
N ILE A 57 -2.20 -2.05 15.16
CA ILE A 57 -0.96 -1.73 14.45
C ILE A 57 -0.12 -3.01 14.35
N LEU A 58 0.40 -3.29 13.16
CA LEU A 58 1.26 -4.44 12.90
C LEU A 58 2.56 -4.33 13.72
N THR A 59 2.81 -5.33 14.57
CA THR A 59 3.97 -5.39 15.47
C THR A 59 4.95 -6.51 15.15
N LYS A 60 4.50 -7.53 14.41
CA LYS A 60 5.36 -8.62 13.96
C LYS A 60 4.89 -9.22 12.65
N ALA A 61 5.83 -9.59 11.79
CA ALA A 61 5.63 -10.49 10.65
C ALA A 61 6.65 -11.64 10.76
N LYS A 62 6.20 -12.88 10.60
CA LYS A 62 7.05 -14.07 10.73
C LYS A 62 6.87 -14.99 9.54
N GLY A 63 7.85 -15.00 8.64
CA GLY A 63 7.89 -15.86 7.48
C GLY A 63 8.51 -17.23 7.78
N ASN A 64 7.88 -18.28 7.26
CA ASN A 64 8.43 -19.63 7.20
C ASN A 64 8.49 -20.05 5.73
N TYR A 65 9.70 -20.22 5.19
CA TYR A 65 9.97 -20.65 3.83
C TYR A 65 10.66 -22.03 3.85
N PRO A 66 10.71 -22.77 2.72
CA PRO A 66 11.29 -24.11 2.70
C PRO A 66 12.75 -24.19 3.16
N ASN A 67 13.54 -23.13 2.98
CA ASN A 67 14.98 -23.13 3.22
C ASN A 67 15.44 -22.14 4.31
N PHE A 68 14.56 -21.23 4.72
CA PHE A 68 14.87 -20.15 5.66
C PHE A 68 13.59 -19.69 6.34
N GLY A 69 13.72 -18.92 7.41
CA GLY A 69 12.59 -18.23 8.02
C GLY A 69 13.04 -16.89 8.53
N TYR A 70 12.13 -15.94 8.63
CA TYR A 70 12.43 -14.62 9.15
C TYR A 70 11.44 -14.20 10.24
N GLU A 71 11.86 -13.27 11.07
CA GLU A 71 11.00 -12.55 12.00
C GLU A 71 11.33 -11.06 11.95
N SER A 72 10.35 -10.27 11.52
CA SER A 72 10.38 -8.81 11.52
C SER A 72 9.55 -8.30 12.70
N THR A 73 10.16 -7.47 13.56
CA THR A 73 9.52 -6.84 14.72
C THR A 73 9.52 -5.32 14.57
N PHE A 74 8.36 -4.72 14.81
CA PHE A 74 8.11 -3.29 14.61
C PHE A 74 7.85 -2.62 15.97
N THR A 75 8.70 -1.66 16.36
CA THR A 75 8.57 -0.91 17.61
C THR A 75 8.06 0.49 17.36
N TYR A 76 7.05 0.92 18.12
CA TYR A 76 6.41 2.22 17.93
C TYR A 76 6.54 3.13 19.15
N THR A 77 6.43 4.44 18.92
CA THR A 77 6.11 5.45 19.93
C THR A 77 4.84 6.18 19.48
N GLY A 78 3.70 5.87 20.11
CA GLY A 78 2.40 6.20 19.54
C GLY A 78 2.23 5.49 18.20
N ASN A 79 1.81 6.21 17.16
CA ASN A 79 1.63 5.67 15.80
C ASN A 79 2.88 5.77 14.91
N TYR A 80 4.02 6.19 15.48
CA TYR A 80 5.27 6.36 14.75
C TYR A 80 6.14 5.11 14.93
N LEU A 81 6.40 4.40 13.83
CA LEU A 81 7.39 3.30 13.82
C LEU A 81 8.77 3.90 14.09
N THR A 82 9.41 3.52 15.18
CA THR A 82 10.76 4.04 15.54
C THR A 82 11.85 3.04 15.26
N LYS A 83 11.50 1.75 15.12
CA LYS A 83 12.47 0.69 14.82
C LYS A 83 11.83 -0.49 14.11
N TRP A 84 12.52 -0.98 13.09
CA TRP A 84 12.27 -2.26 12.45
C TRP A 84 13.48 -3.15 12.69
N LYS A 85 13.27 -4.30 13.30
CA LYS A 85 14.32 -5.32 13.44
C LYS A 85 13.93 -6.57 12.67
N GLU A 86 14.84 -7.11 11.88
CA GLU A 86 14.64 -8.36 11.16
C GLU A 86 15.71 -9.38 11.56
N VAL A 87 15.29 -10.62 11.74
CA VAL A 87 16.16 -11.76 12.00
C VAL A 87 15.83 -12.85 11.02
N GLU A 88 16.80 -13.25 10.21
CA GLU A 88 16.70 -14.40 9.33
C GLU A 88 17.43 -15.61 9.91
N THR A 89 16.85 -16.78 9.66
CA THR A 89 17.35 -18.09 10.07
C THR A 89 17.49 -18.97 8.84
N GLY A 90 18.37 -19.97 8.87
CA GLY A 90 18.59 -20.88 7.75
C GLY A 90 20.07 -20.99 7.41
N GLN A 91 20.37 -21.17 6.13
CA GLN A 91 21.75 -21.34 5.66
C GLN A 91 22.61 -20.09 5.82
N PHE A 92 22.01 -18.90 5.67
CA PHE A 92 22.69 -17.61 5.77
C PHE A 92 21.95 -16.72 6.76
N PRO A 93 22.07 -16.99 8.08
CA PRO A 93 21.37 -16.20 9.07
C PRO A 93 21.88 -14.77 9.06
N SER A 94 20.95 -13.83 9.19
CA SER A 94 21.22 -12.41 9.20
C SER A 94 20.41 -11.74 10.32
N ASN A 95 20.84 -10.56 10.72
CA ASN A 95 20.07 -9.71 11.62
C ASN A 95 20.34 -8.26 11.25
N SER A 96 19.28 -7.53 10.98
CA SER A 96 19.32 -6.13 10.60
C SER A 96 18.44 -5.31 11.54
N GLU A 97 18.77 -4.02 11.66
CA GLU A 97 17.94 -3.08 12.40
C GLU A 97 17.93 -1.76 11.62
N GLN A 98 16.73 -1.23 11.41
CA GLN A 98 16.51 0.13 10.93
C GLN A 98 15.87 0.97 12.04
N ASN A 99 16.33 2.22 12.17
CA ASN A 99 15.82 3.17 13.16
C ASN A 99 15.28 4.42 12.44
N PHE A 100 14.13 4.91 12.89
CA PHE A 100 13.41 6.03 12.28
C PHE A 100 13.25 7.18 13.29
N THR A 101 13.53 8.40 12.85
CA THR A 101 13.41 9.63 13.64
C THR A 101 12.47 10.60 12.96
N TYR A 102 11.74 11.38 13.75
CA TYR A 102 10.71 12.29 13.29
C TYR A 102 11.02 13.73 13.71
N ASP A 103 10.62 14.71 12.90
CA ASP A 103 10.70 16.12 13.25
C ASP A 103 9.59 16.54 14.23
N ALA A 104 9.63 17.80 14.67
CA ALA A 104 8.63 18.34 15.60
C ALA A 104 7.20 18.45 15.00
N GLN A 105 7.05 18.25 13.69
CA GLN A 105 5.76 18.17 13.00
C GLN A 105 5.28 16.73 12.82
N GLY A 106 6.04 15.73 13.29
CA GLY A 106 5.72 14.32 13.16
C GLY A 106 6.05 13.73 11.78
N ARG A 107 6.87 14.40 10.97
CA ARG A 107 7.29 13.87 9.67
C ARG A 107 8.62 13.13 9.81
N LEU A 108 8.82 12.06 9.03
CA LEU A 108 10.08 11.32 9.02
C LEU A 108 11.24 12.26 8.66
N SER A 109 12.21 12.41 9.56
CA SER A 109 13.35 13.33 9.40
C SER A 109 14.68 12.61 9.22
N LYS A 110 14.78 11.36 9.67
CA LYS A 110 15.96 10.52 9.49
C LYS A 110 15.61 9.04 9.53
N TYR A 111 16.29 8.22 8.74
CA TYR A 111 16.37 6.77 8.96
C TYR A 111 17.80 6.24 8.81
N ILE A 112 18.15 5.21 9.58
CA ILE A 112 19.49 4.59 9.61
C ILE A 112 19.30 3.07 9.61
N GLY A 113 20.07 2.37 8.79
CA GLY A 113 20.03 0.91 8.64
C GLY A 113 21.39 0.34 8.17
N PRO A 114 21.46 -0.94 7.75
CA PRO A 114 22.70 -1.55 7.29
C PRO A 114 23.36 -0.84 6.07
N SER A 115 22.54 -0.39 5.12
CA SER A 115 22.93 0.35 3.91
C SER A 115 22.48 1.81 3.91
N GLU A 116 21.82 2.26 4.99
CA GLU A 116 21.10 3.52 5.05
C GLU A 116 21.68 4.47 6.12
N ASP A 117 21.92 5.73 5.75
CA ASP A 117 22.05 6.85 6.68
C ASP A 117 21.49 8.08 5.99
N VAL A 118 20.16 8.25 6.07
CA VAL A 118 19.40 9.17 5.23
C VAL A 118 18.75 10.24 6.06
N THR A 119 18.99 11.50 5.70
CA THR A 119 18.36 12.68 6.30
C THR A 119 17.34 13.28 5.34
N LEU A 120 16.17 13.64 5.85
CA LEU A 120 15.08 14.24 5.08
C LEU A 120 14.88 15.70 5.52
N THR A 121 14.73 16.59 4.55
CA THR A 121 14.38 18.00 4.79
C THR A 121 13.17 18.38 3.95
N TYR A 122 12.27 19.17 4.53
CA TYR A 122 10.99 19.53 3.92
C TYR A 122 10.94 21.00 3.59
N SER A 123 10.51 21.34 2.38
CA SER A 123 10.27 22.70 1.93
C SER A 123 9.01 22.75 1.07
N ALA A 124 7.93 23.32 1.61
CA ALA A 124 6.59 23.27 1.00
C ALA A 124 6.19 21.82 0.66
N ASN A 125 5.84 21.54 -0.60
CA ASN A 125 5.47 20.21 -1.08
C ASN A 125 6.68 19.38 -1.56
N LYS A 126 7.91 19.82 -1.29
CA LYS A 126 9.14 19.12 -1.68
C LYS A 126 9.83 18.50 -0.48
N VAL A 127 10.39 17.31 -0.69
CA VAL A 127 11.26 16.62 0.26
C VAL A 127 12.60 16.38 -0.40
N THR A 128 13.68 16.76 0.27
CA THR A 128 15.04 16.44 -0.16
C THR A 128 15.61 15.39 0.78
N LEU A 129 16.07 14.28 0.20
CA LEU A 129 16.77 13.21 0.90
C LEU A 129 18.26 13.30 0.57
N THR A 130 19.11 13.16 1.58
CA THR A 130 20.57 13.18 1.42
C THR A 130 21.22 12.16 2.35
N GLY A 131 22.29 11.52 1.90
CA GLY A 131 23.10 10.64 2.76
C GLY A 131 23.56 9.39 2.02
N THR A 132 23.54 8.25 2.70
CA THR A 132 23.69 6.94 2.04
C THR A 132 22.32 6.35 1.84
N ILE A 133 21.89 6.22 0.57
CA ILE A 133 20.56 5.68 0.20
C ILE A 133 20.80 4.41 -0.63
N GLU A 134 20.24 3.27 -0.22
CA GLU A 134 20.42 1.97 -0.88
C GLU A 134 21.90 1.62 -1.13
N GLY A 135 22.77 2.01 -0.20
CA GLY A 135 24.22 1.84 -0.30
C GLY A 135 24.96 2.85 -1.19
N ASP A 136 24.27 3.74 -1.92
CA ASP A 136 24.90 4.83 -2.66
C ASP A 136 25.28 5.99 -1.72
N ALA A 137 26.58 6.16 -1.52
CA ALA A 137 27.13 7.14 -0.59
C ALA A 137 27.07 8.56 -1.17
N ASN A 138 26.51 9.49 -0.38
CA ASN A 138 26.28 10.89 -0.77
C ASN A 138 25.21 11.06 -1.87
N ALA A 139 24.31 10.09 -1.97
CA ALA A 139 23.11 10.20 -2.77
C ALA A 139 22.29 11.45 -2.38
N THR A 140 21.64 12.06 -3.37
CA THR A 140 20.69 13.16 -3.19
C THR A 140 19.48 12.92 -4.08
N VAL A 141 18.30 12.93 -3.47
CA VAL A 141 17.01 12.74 -4.14
C VAL A 141 16.07 13.88 -3.82
N GLN A 142 15.22 14.23 -4.78
CA GLN A 142 14.10 15.14 -4.57
C GLN A 142 12.78 14.45 -4.84
N LEU A 143 11.86 14.56 -3.88
CA LEU A 143 10.47 14.16 -4.02
C LEU A 143 9.57 15.39 -4.12
N GLU A 144 8.50 15.29 -4.91
CA GLU A 144 7.37 16.21 -4.88
C GLU A 144 6.12 15.48 -4.40
N LEU A 145 5.40 16.09 -3.47
CA LEU A 145 4.19 15.54 -2.86
C LEU A 145 2.94 16.29 -3.36
N ASN A 146 1.81 15.59 -3.42
CA ASN A 146 0.49 16.21 -3.52
C ASN A 146 -0.02 16.72 -2.16
N SER A 147 -1.25 17.25 -2.12
CA SER A 147 -1.87 17.76 -0.89
C SER A 147 -2.15 16.69 0.17
N ASP A 148 -2.26 15.43 -0.23
CA ASP A 148 -2.51 14.29 0.66
C ASP A 148 -1.19 13.66 1.16
N GLY A 149 -0.04 14.21 0.74
CA GLY A 149 1.29 13.74 1.11
C GLY A 149 1.78 12.55 0.27
N LEU A 150 1.11 12.20 -0.83
CA LEU A 150 1.54 11.14 -1.76
C LEU A 150 2.62 11.67 -2.72
N ILE A 151 3.62 10.85 -3.00
CA ILE A 151 4.75 11.21 -3.87
C ILE A 151 4.29 11.20 -5.33
N THR A 152 4.24 12.36 -5.97
CA THR A 152 3.86 12.52 -7.39
C THR A 152 5.06 12.58 -8.33
N LYS A 153 6.25 12.88 -7.79
CA LYS A 153 7.49 12.87 -8.56
C LYS A 153 8.66 12.44 -7.70
N PHE A 154 9.49 11.56 -8.23
CA PHE A 154 10.75 11.11 -7.65
C PHE A 154 11.87 11.43 -8.63
N THR A 155 12.78 12.33 -8.25
CA THR A 155 13.93 12.73 -9.07
C THR A 155 15.23 12.19 -8.47
N GLU A 156 15.94 11.42 -9.27
CA GLU A 156 17.21 10.78 -8.96
C GLU A 156 18.35 11.43 -9.75
N ALA A 157 19.57 10.87 -9.70
CA ALA A 157 20.72 11.45 -10.40
C ALA A 157 20.56 11.44 -11.93
N ASN A 158 20.04 10.35 -12.50
CA ASN A 158 20.02 10.12 -13.95
C ASN A 158 18.62 10.06 -14.57
N GLN A 159 17.58 10.03 -13.74
CA GLN A 159 16.20 9.84 -14.17
C GLN A 159 15.22 10.49 -13.20
N TYR A 160 13.96 10.58 -13.62
CA TYR A 160 12.86 10.89 -12.73
C TYR A 160 11.63 10.07 -13.11
N THR A 161 10.81 9.76 -12.09
CA THR A 161 9.54 9.04 -12.25
C THR A 161 8.39 9.91 -11.80
N ILE A 162 7.33 9.97 -12.61
CA ILE A 162 6.06 10.63 -12.30
C ILE A 162 5.06 9.56 -11.90
N PHE A 163 4.39 9.77 -10.78
CA PHE A 163 3.35 8.89 -10.26
C PHE A 163 2.00 9.60 -10.30
N GLN A 164 0.96 8.89 -10.74
CA GLN A 164 -0.40 9.39 -10.71
C GLN A 164 -1.26 8.52 -9.80
N TYR A 165 -2.26 9.16 -9.21
CA TYR A 165 -3.18 8.53 -8.27
C TYR A 165 -4.61 8.76 -8.70
N ASP A 166 -5.49 7.81 -8.39
CA ASP A 166 -6.93 8.02 -8.46
C ASP A 166 -7.41 8.95 -7.33
N ASN A 167 -8.71 9.24 -7.32
CA ASN A 167 -9.34 10.14 -6.33
C ASN A 167 -9.37 9.58 -4.89
N ILE A 168 -9.07 8.30 -4.70
CA ILE A 168 -9.06 7.64 -3.39
C ILE A 168 -7.63 7.27 -2.94
N GLY A 169 -6.62 7.66 -3.73
CA GLY A 169 -5.21 7.56 -3.38
C GLY A 169 -4.51 6.27 -3.81
N ASN A 170 -5.12 5.46 -4.68
CA ASN A 170 -4.39 4.34 -5.31
C ASN A 170 -3.48 4.85 -6.43
N MET A 171 -2.26 4.35 -6.52
CA MET A 171 -1.34 4.66 -7.60
C MET A 171 -1.82 4.00 -8.90
N VAL A 172 -2.19 4.78 -9.91
CA VAL A 172 -2.71 4.23 -11.18
C VAL A 172 -1.67 4.20 -12.30
N SER A 173 -0.60 4.99 -12.19
CA SER A 173 0.52 4.95 -13.12
C SER A 173 1.85 5.37 -12.49
N ALA A 174 2.93 4.86 -13.09
CA ALA A 174 4.29 5.31 -12.88
C ALA A 174 5.00 5.39 -14.24
N GLU A 175 5.52 6.57 -14.59
CA GLU A 175 6.21 6.82 -15.86
C GLU A 175 7.60 7.38 -15.57
N SER A 176 8.64 6.69 -16.02
CA SER A 176 10.03 7.10 -15.85
C SER A 176 10.60 7.73 -17.11
N PHE A 177 11.48 8.71 -16.90
CA PHE A 177 12.11 9.49 -17.95
C PHE A 177 13.59 9.70 -17.61
N ASP A 178 14.43 9.80 -18.64
CA ASP A 178 15.80 10.25 -18.45
C ASP A 178 15.85 11.77 -18.16
N ASN A 179 17.04 12.29 -17.89
CA ASN A 179 17.23 13.73 -17.64
C ASN A 179 16.94 14.64 -18.85
N ASN A 180 16.81 14.09 -20.07
CA ASN A 180 16.38 14.81 -21.27
C ASN A 180 14.86 14.78 -21.46
N SER A 181 14.13 14.12 -20.56
CA SER A 181 12.69 13.84 -20.66
C SER A 181 12.32 12.86 -21.77
N ASP A 182 13.25 11.99 -22.17
CA ASP A 182 12.95 10.86 -23.03
C ASP A 182 12.34 9.72 -22.17
N PRO A 183 11.20 9.13 -22.57
CA PRO A 183 10.56 8.05 -21.79
C PRO A 183 11.45 6.81 -21.70
N ILE A 184 11.55 6.23 -20.50
CA ILE A 184 12.27 4.98 -20.22
C ILE A 184 11.29 3.82 -20.07
N ALA A 185 10.33 3.93 -19.14
CA ALA A 185 9.32 2.92 -18.89
C ALA A 185 7.99 3.55 -18.46
N ALA A 186 6.90 2.82 -18.70
CA ALA A 186 5.55 3.25 -18.35
C ALA A 186 4.74 2.07 -17.81
N PHE A 187 4.24 2.24 -16.59
CA PHE A 187 3.46 1.26 -15.87
C PHE A 187 2.05 1.76 -15.59
N THR A 188 1.08 0.86 -15.69
CA THR A 188 -0.31 1.09 -15.24
C THR A 188 -0.70 0.05 -14.23
N ILE A 189 -1.40 0.46 -13.18
CA ILE A 189 -1.92 -0.42 -12.14
C ILE A 189 -3.44 -0.35 -12.16
N THR A 190 -4.08 -1.51 -12.00
CA THR A 190 -5.54 -1.63 -11.92
C THR A 190 -5.94 -2.26 -10.61
N TYR A 191 -7.17 -1.97 -10.18
CA TYR A 191 -7.68 -2.33 -8.87
C TYR A 191 -9.10 -2.88 -8.97
N ASP A 192 -9.49 -3.67 -7.99
CA ASP A 192 -10.90 -3.89 -7.67
C ASP A 192 -11.42 -2.85 -6.67
N ALA A 193 -12.69 -2.94 -6.30
CA ALA A 193 -13.33 -2.02 -5.36
C ALA A 193 -13.15 -2.40 -3.88
N LYS A 194 -12.47 -3.51 -3.56
CA LYS A 194 -12.31 -4.02 -2.19
C LYS A 194 -11.06 -3.45 -1.55
N ILE A 195 -11.15 -3.17 -0.25
CA ILE A 195 -10.06 -2.58 0.51
C ILE A 195 -8.92 -3.60 0.62
N ASN A 196 -7.68 -3.13 0.41
CA ASN A 196 -6.49 -3.91 0.71
C ASN A 196 -6.42 -4.15 2.23
N PRO A 197 -6.36 -5.41 2.69
CA PRO A 197 -6.43 -5.72 4.11
C PRO A 197 -5.22 -5.22 4.90
N PHE A 198 -4.09 -4.94 4.25
CA PHE A 198 -2.92 -4.31 4.88
C PHE A 198 -2.96 -2.77 4.85
N TYR A 199 -3.87 -2.16 4.07
CA TYR A 199 -3.86 -0.71 3.86
C TYR A 199 -3.83 0.10 5.15
N GLY A 200 -2.90 1.06 5.22
CA GLY A 200 -2.80 2.01 6.31
C GLY A 200 -1.86 1.61 7.44
N GLN A 201 -1.21 0.45 7.35
CA GLN A 201 -0.04 0.15 8.17
C GLN A 201 1.16 1.02 7.73
N PHE A 202 2.16 1.19 8.60
CA PHE A 202 3.43 1.87 8.30
C PHE A 202 3.35 3.30 7.73
N ARG A 203 2.22 4.01 7.89
CA ARG A 203 2.05 5.39 7.38
C ARG A 203 3.20 6.33 7.77
N SER A 204 3.78 6.16 8.95
CA SER A 204 4.86 7.00 9.44
C SER A 204 6.17 6.87 8.65
N ILE A 205 6.39 5.75 7.95
CA ILE A 205 7.58 5.49 7.15
C ILE A 205 7.28 5.42 5.64
N TYR A 206 6.15 6.00 5.20
CA TYR A 206 5.74 5.98 3.79
C TYR A 206 6.85 6.39 2.82
N ILE A 207 7.57 7.50 3.10
CA ILE A 207 8.65 7.96 2.22
C ILE A 207 9.76 6.92 2.12
N GLU A 208 10.16 6.32 3.25
CA GLU A 208 11.26 5.36 3.26
C GLU A 208 10.88 4.07 2.53
N ARG A 209 9.69 3.53 2.75
CA ARG A 209 9.17 2.40 1.95
C ARG A 209 9.03 2.75 0.47
N PHE A 210 8.73 4.01 0.14
CA PHE A 210 8.69 4.43 -1.26
C PHE A 210 10.08 4.42 -1.89
N ILE A 211 11.13 4.80 -1.16
CA ILE A 211 12.50 4.70 -1.63
C ILE A 211 12.91 3.24 -1.81
N GLU A 212 12.71 2.38 -0.80
CA GLU A 212 13.03 0.94 -0.87
C GLU A 212 12.49 0.27 -2.14
N PHE A 213 11.25 0.60 -2.53
CA PHE A 213 10.57 -0.07 -3.65
C PHE A 213 10.78 0.59 -5.02
N PHE A 214 11.26 1.84 -5.07
CA PHE A 214 11.33 2.62 -6.31
C PHE A 214 12.68 3.32 -6.55
N TRP A 215 13.68 3.12 -5.69
CA TRP A 215 15.05 3.55 -5.94
C TRP A 215 15.59 2.88 -7.20
N GLU A 216 16.29 3.67 -8.03
CA GLU A 216 16.72 3.27 -9.38
C GLU A 216 15.58 2.65 -10.18
N PHE A 217 14.43 3.35 -10.19
CA PHE A 217 13.16 2.85 -10.71
C PHE A 217 13.32 2.01 -11.99
N ASP A 218 13.00 0.73 -11.86
CA ASP A 218 13.02 -0.27 -12.94
C ASP A 218 11.68 -1.03 -13.06
N GLY A 219 10.76 -0.86 -12.10
CA GLY A 219 9.52 -1.61 -12.06
C GLY A 219 8.59 -1.25 -10.91
N ILE A 220 7.53 -2.05 -10.77
CA ILE A 220 6.56 -1.94 -9.66
C ILE A 220 6.43 -3.32 -9.01
N TYR A 221 6.94 -3.45 -7.79
CA TYR A 221 7.03 -4.73 -7.05
C TYR A 221 6.29 -4.67 -5.70
N VAL A 222 5.10 -4.08 -5.68
CA VAL A 222 4.39 -3.71 -4.43
C VAL A 222 3.19 -4.63 -4.10
N SER A 223 3.10 -5.80 -4.73
CA SER A 223 1.94 -6.70 -4.63
C SER A 223 2.35 -8.17 -4.58
N GLY A 224 1.41 -9.02 -4.15
CA GLY A 224 1.63 -10.45 -3.94
C GLY A 224 1.62 -10.81 -2.45
N MET A 225 2.10 -12.02 -2.13
CA MET A 225 2.34 -12.43 -0.75
C MET A 225 3.35 -11.47 -0.09
N GLU A 226 3.26 -11.25 1.22
CA GLU A 226 3.98 -10.16 1.91
C GLU A 226 3.40 -8.77 1.63
N GLY A 227 2.07 -8.68 1.47
CA GLY A 227 1.38 -7.40 1.22
C GLY A 227 1.61 -6.31 2.28
N TYR A 228 2.11 -6.68 3.47
CA TYR A 228 2.52 -5.73 4.51
C TYR A 228 3.72 -4.86 4.13
N SER A 229 4.53 -5.26 3.14
CA SER A 229 5.78 -4.56 2.78
C SER A 229 5.51 -3.22 2.08
N PHE A 230 4.38 -3.09 1.36
CA PHE A 230 3.94 -1.81 0.76
C PHE A 230 2.42 -1.56 0.97
N PRO A 231 1.98 -1.25 2.20
CA PRO A 231 0.57 -1.22 2.60
C PRO A 231 -0.11 0.14 2.32
N PHE A 232 0.24 0.80 1.21
CA PHE A 232 -0.19 2.18 0.92
C PHE A 232 -1.26 2.29 -0.15
N GLN A 233 -1.55 1.20 -0.87
CA GLN A 233 -2.66 1.13 -1.82
C GLN A 233 -3.95 0.84 -1.08
N LYS A 234 -4.99 1.66 -1.28
CA LYS A 234 -6.28 1.52 -0.58
C LYS A 234 -7.03 0.28 -1.03
N ASN A 235 -6.94 -0.07 -2.30
CA ASN A 235 -7.62 -1.22 -2.90
C ASN A 235 -6.66 -2.33 -3.29
N ASN A 236 -7.20 -3.54 -3.50
CA ASN A 236 -6.41 -4.66 -3.98
C ASN A 236 -6.03 -4.47 -5.45
N ILE A 237 -4.75 -4.66 -5.77
CA ILE A 237 -4.23 -4.58 -7.13
C ILE A 237 -4.70 -5.80 -7.91
N THR A 238 -5.34 -5.61 -9.07
CA THR A 238 -5.75 -6.71 -9.96
C THR A 238 -4.77 -6.95 -11.10
N ALA A 239 -4.00 -5.93 -11.51
CA ALA A 239 -2.94 -6.11 -12.50
C ALA A 239 -1.94 -4.94 -12.48
N ILE A 240 -0.71 -5.26 -12.84
CA ILE A 240 0.36 -4.31 -13.17
C ILE A 240 0.76 -4.59 -14.61
N LYS A 241 0.82 -3.54 -15.43
CA LYS A 241 1.23 -3.66 -16.85
C LYS A 241 2.36 -2.70 -17.16
N GLU A 242 3.38 -3.20 -17.84
CA GLU A 242 4.43 -2.40 -18.46
C GLU A 242 4.13 -2.26 -19.96
N ASN A 243 4.04 -1.03 -20.49
CA ASN A 243 3.82 -0.79 -21.92
C ASN A 243 2.66 -1.61 -22.52
N THR A 244 1.58 -1.82 -21.76
CA THR A 244 0.38 -2.65 -22.02
C THR A 244 0.49 -4.16 -21.78
N ILE A 245 1.69 -4.70 -21.54
CA ILE A 245 1.92 -6.11 -21.25
C ILE A 245 1.76 -6.33 -19.74
N ALA A 246 0.91 -7.28 -19.35
CA ALA A 246 0.77 -7.64 -17.95
C ALA A 246 2.05 -8.31 -17.44
N VAL A 247 2.64 -7.73 -16.39
CA VAL A 247 3.79 -8.29 -15.66
C VAL A 247 3.33 -8.97 -14.37
N ALA A 248 2.19 -8.53 -13.83
CA ALA A 248 1.52 -9.17 -12.71
C ALA A 248 -0.01 -9.13 -12.89
N SER A 249 -0.71 -10.18 -12.48
CA SER A 249 -2.18 -10.18 -12.37
C SER A 249 -2.65 -10.97 -11.15
N TYR A 250 -3.77 -10.55 -10.58
CA TYR A 250 -4.31 -11.09 -9.34
C TYR A 250 -5.81 -11.30 -9.46
N VAL A 251 -6.28 -12.48 -9.05
CA VAL A 251 -7.69 -12.84 -8.96
C VAL A 251 -8.02 -13.25 -7.53
N TYR A 252 -8.91 -12.49 -6.90
CA TYR A 252 -9.31 -12.66 -5.52
C TYR A 252 -10.64 -13.39 -5.38
N MET A 253 -10.71 -14.28 -4.40
CA MET A 253 -11.98 -14.71 -3.81
C MET A 253 -12.19 -13.95 -2.50
N TYR A 254 -13.45 -13.64 -2.16
CA TYR A 254 -13.77 -12.89 -0.94
C TYR A 254 -14.76 -13.64 -0.06
N ASP A 255 -14.69 -13.38 1.24
CA ASP A 255 -15.73 -13.74 2.18
C ASP A 255 -16.99 -12.84 2.01
N ALA A 256 -18.03 -13.13 2.79
CA ALA A 256 -19.29 -12.39 2.75
C ALA A 256 -19.16 -10.93 3.22
N GLU A 257 -18.08 -10.59 3.93
CA GLU A 257 -17.77 -9.23 4.41
C GLU A 257 -16.85 -8.48 3.42
N GLY A 258 -16.40 -9.14 2.34
CA GLY A 258 -15.58 -8.53 1.29
C GLY A 258 -14.08 -8.56 1.55
N TYR A 259 -13.60 -9.41 2.47
CA TYR A 259 -12.18 -9.62 2.72
C TYR A 259 -11.64 -10.74 1.83
N PRO A 260 -10.46 -10.56 1.19
CA PRO A 260 -9.90 -11.58 0.30
C PRO A 260 -9.52 -12.86 1.08
N THR A 261 -9.99 -14.03 0.66
CA THR A 261 -9.69 -15.33 1.30
C THR A 261 -8.69 -16.16 0.53
N ASP A 262 -8.68 -16.00 -0.79
CA ASP A 262 -7.81 -16.72 -1.72
C ASP A 262 -7.33 -15.74 -2.79
N VAL A 263 -6.06 -15.86 -3.15
CA VAL A 263 -5.45 -15.05 -4.22
C VAL A 263 -4.79 -16.00 -5.19
N ASN A 264 -5.19 -15.92 -6.45
CA ASN A 264 -4.42 -16.49 -7.56
C ASN A 264 -3.61 -15.34 -8.16
N GLU A 265 -2.30 -15.44 -8.10
CA GLU A 265 -1.40 -14.49 -8.73
C GLU A 265 -0.71 -15.13 -9.93
N GLU A 266 -0.43 -14.32 -10.94
CA GLU A 266 0.43 -14.68 -12.07
C GLU A 266 1.45 -13.57 -12.22
N TYR A 267 2.73 -13.90 -12.01
CA TYR A 267 3.83 -12.97 -12.06
C TYR A 267 4.81 -13.40 -13.15
N TYR A 268 4.98 -12.60 -14.20
CA TYR A 268 5.73 -12.97 -15.42
C TYR A 268 5.37 -14.36 -16.00
N GLY A 269 4.10 -14.76 -15.87
CA GLY A 269 3.60 -16.05 -16.35
C GLY A 269 3.80 -17.23 -15.39
N ASP A 270 4.36 -17.00 -14.19
CA ASP A 270 4.49 -18.00 -13.14
C ASP A 270 3.28 -17.90 -12.18
N PRO A 271 2.36 -18.87 -12.19
CA PRO A 271 1.18 -18.84 -11.35
C PRO A 271 1.49 -19.33 -9.94
N SER A 272 0.85 -18.69 -8.97
CA SER A 272 0.97 -18.96 -7.54
C SER A 272 -0.40 -18.76 -6.89
N GLN A 273 -0.65 -19.48 -5.79
CA GLN A 273 -1.89 -19.35 -5.03
C GLN A 273 -1.60 -19.38 -3.53
N TYR A 274 -2.22 -18.46 -2.81
CA TYR A 274 -2.19 -18.42 -1.35
C TYR A 274 -3.56 -18.06 -0.78
N THR A 275 -3.71 -18.38 0.50
CA THR A 275 -4.91 -18.10 1.29
C THR A 275 -4.61 -17.06 2.35
N LEU A 276 -5.64 -16.32 2.75
CA LEU A 276 -5.57 -15.37 3.86
C LEU A 276 -6.49 -15.81 4.99
N GLU A 277 -5.94 -15.87 6.20
CA GLU A 277 -6.69 -16.01 7.44
C GLU A 277 -6.69 -14.69 8.20
N TYR A 278 -7.74 -14.44 8.97
CA TYR A 278 -7.95 -13.16 9.65
C TYR A 278 -8.09 -13.28 11.16
N THR A 279 -7.70 -12.22 11.86
CA THR A 279 -8.09 -11.95 13.25
C THR A 279 -9.03 -10.75 13.30
N ARG A 280 -9.81 -10.70 14.37
CA ARG A 280 -10.48 -9.47 14.81
C ARG A 280 -9.58 -8.71 15.77
#